data_AF-Q3YJ18-F1
#
_entry.id   AF-Q3YJ18-F1
#
_cell.length_a   1.000
_cell.length_b   1.000
_cell.length_c   1.000
_cell.angle_alpha   90.00
_cell.angle_beta   90.00
_cell.angle_gamma   90.00
#
_symmetry.space_group_name_H-M   'P 1'
#
loop_
_entity.id
_entity.type
_entity.pdbx_description
1 polymer ?
#
loop_
_entity_poly.entity_id
_entity_poly.type
_entity_poly.pdbx_seq_one_letter_code
_entity_poly.pdbx_strand_id
1 'polypeptide(L)'
;RIRPSFEMGWKPTVKNVPKANKKVAIVGAGPAGLGCADVLIRNGVDVVVYERQREIGGLLTFGIPSFKLEKNVMSRRREMFSEMGIEFKLGIEIGKDISLDDLVAQYDAVFLGVGTYQGMKANIPNEQAQGVYSALPFLIGNTQH
;
A
#
# COMPACT_ATOMS: atom_id res chain seq x y z
N ARG A 1 -20.33 2.93 -24.60
CA ARG A 1 -19.26 3.88 -24.19
C ARG A 1 -19.35 4.06 -22.67
N ILE A 2 -18.63 3.25 -21.90
CA ILE A 2 -18.66 3.30 -20.42
C ILE A 2 -17.78 4.48 -20.02
N ARG A 3 -18.38 5.58 -19.55
CA ARG A 3 -17.61 6.68 -18.94
C ARG A 3 -17.08 6.21 -17.58
N PRO A 4 -15.82 6.46 -17.22
CA PRO A 4 -15.30 6.09 -15.91
C PRO A 4 -16.18 6.72 -14.82
N SER A 5 -16.65 5.94 -13.84
CA SER A 5 -17.51 6.45 -12.76
C SER A 5 -16.90 7.65 -12.01
N PHE A 6 -15.57 7.79 -12.08
CA PHE A 6 -14.78 8.90 -11.57
C PHE A 6 -15.13 10.26 -12.19
N GLU A 7 -15.48 10.32 -13.47
CA GLU A 7 -15.91 11.58 -14.12
C GLU A 7 -17.28 12.06 -13.62
N MET A 8 -18.04 11.16 -12.99
CA MET A 8 -19.38 11.45 -12.45
C MET A 8 -19.36 11.77 -10.95
N GLY A 9 -18.19 11.80 -10.31
CA GLY A 9 -18.05 12.12 -8.89
C GLY A 9 -18.59 11.06 -7.92
N TRP A 10 -18.83 9.84 -8.39
CA TRP A 10 -19.36 8.76 -7.55
C TRP A 10 -18.28 8.25 -6.60
N LYS A 11 -18.42 8.56 -5.31
CA LYS A 11 -17.54 8.08 -4.25
C LYS A 11 -18.22 6.97 -3.44
N PRO A 12 -17.56 5.83 -3.19
CA PRO A 12 -18.08 4.82 -2.28
C PRO A 12 -18.23 5.43 -0.89
N THR A 13 -19.39 5.23 -0.26
CA THR A 13 -19.71 5.81 1.04
C THR A 13 -19.95 4.68 2.04
N VAL A 14 -19.41 4.82 3.26
CA VAL A 14 -19.56 3.86 4.37
C VAL A 14 -20.48 4.35 5.50
N LYS A 15 -21.28 5.41 5.24
CA LYS A 15 -22.10 6.11 6.26
C LYS A 15 -23.09 5.23 7.04
N ASN A 16 -23.55 4.11 6.47
CA ASN A 16 -24.59 3.26 7.08
C ASN A 16 -24.09 1.86 7.45
N VAL A 17 -22.77 1.67 7.58
CA VAL A 17 -22.20 0.38 7.97
C VAL A 17 -22.19 0.26 9.49
N PRO A 18 -22.83 -0.78 10.08
CA PRO A 18 -22.74 -1.02 11.52
C PRO A 18 -21.28 -1.22 11.95
N LYS A 19 -20.86 -0.56 13.03
CA LYS A 19 -19.51 -0.73 13.57
C LYS A 19 -19.36 -2.14 14.14
N ALA A 20 -18.29 -2.82 13.74
CA ALA A 20 -17.94 -4.14 14.24
C ALA A 20 -17.25 -4.08 15.62
N ASN A 21 -16.85 -2.88 16.09
CA ASN A 21 -16.05 -2.67 17.29
C ASN A 21 -14.76 -3.52 17.30
N LYS A 22 -14.15 -3.65 16.11
CA LYS A 22 -12.90 -4.36 15.89
C LYS A 22 -11.91 -3.43 15.22
N LYS A 23 -10.64 -3.55 15.60
CA LYS A 23 -9.55 -2.75 15.07
C LYS A 23 -8.50 -3.64 14.44
N VAL A 24 -8.16 -3.38 13.19
CA VAL A 24 -7.20 -4.19 12.43
C VAL A 24 -6.05 -3.33 11.92
N ALA A 25 -4.82 -3.80 12.13
CA ALA A 25 -3.63 -3.21 11.52
C ALA A 25 -3.29 -3.91 10.21
N ILE A 26 -2.94 -3.14 9.19
CA ILE A 26 -2.50 -3.63 7.88
C ILE A 26 -1.08 -3.14 7.66
N VAL A 27 -0.14 -4.05 7.41
CA VAL A 27 1.26 -3.72 7.14
C VAL A 27 1.53 -3.81 5.64
N GLY A 28 1.76 -2.66 5.01
CA GLY A 28 1.98 -2.49 3.58
C GLY A 28 0.78 -1.87 2.88
N ALA A 29 0.97 -0.73 2.23
CA ALA A 29 -0.05 -0.02 1.44
C ALA A 29 0.02 -0.37 -0.06
N GLY A 30 0.41 -1.61 -0.38
CA GLY A 30 0.33 -2.15 -1.74
C GLY A 30 -1.10 -2.56 -2.14
N PRO A 31 -1.29 -3.14 -3.34
CA PRO A 31 -2.62 -3.56 -3.82
C PRO A 31 -3.33 -4.53 -2.87
N ALA A 32 -2.58 -5.46 -2.26
CA ALA A 32 -3.12 -6.41 -1.30
C ALA A 32 -3.61 -5.74 0.00
N GLY A 33 -2.80 -4.86 0.58
CA GLY A 33 -3.16 -4.13 1.80
C GLY A 33 -4.31 -3.16 1.60
N LEU A 34 -4.31 -2.41 0.48
CA LEU A 34 -5.41 -1.50 0.13
C LEU A 34 -6.71 -2.25 -0.17
N GLY A 35 -6.65 -3.42 -0.82
CA GLY A 35 -7.81 -4.26 -1.04
C GLY A 35 -8.39 -4.81 0.27
N CYS A 36 -7.53 -5.27 1.18
CA CYS A 36 -7.93 -5.69 2.51
C CYS A 36 -8.60 -4.55 3.29
N ALA A 37 -7.99 -3.35 3.26
CA ALA A 37 -8.53 -2.17 3.93
C ALA A 37 -9.93 -1.79 3.44
N ASP A 38 -10.15 -1.80 2.11
CA ASP A 38 -11.45 -1.48 1.51
C ASP A 38 -12.55 -2.46 1.93
N VAL A 39 -12.24 -3.76 2.01
CA VAL A 39 -13.21 -4.76 2.46
C VAL A 39 -13.52 -4.58 3.96
N LEU A 40 -12.49 -4.42 4.79
CA LEU A 40 -12.67 -4.30 6.24
C LEU A 40 -13.45 -3.06 6.64
N ILE A 41 -13.14 -1.89 6.07
CA ILE A 41 -13.83 -0.64 6.40
C ILE A 41 -15.32 -0.69 6.00
N ARG A 42 -15.65 -1.37 4.89
CA ARG A 42 -17.04 -1.60 4.44
C ARG A 42 -17.81 -2.59 5.31
N ASN A 43 -17.12 -3.37 6.14
CA ASN A 43 -17.71 -4.25 7.14
C ASN A 43 -17.66 -3.62 8.55
N GLY A 44 -17.33 -2.33 8.66
CA GLY A 44 -17.43 -1.57 9.91
C GLY A 44 -16.27 -1.79 10.88
N VAL A 45 -15.18 -2.38 10.40
CA VAL A 45 -13.92 -2.56 11.13
C VAL A 45 -13.10 -1.27 11.04
N ASP A 46 -12.50 -0.85 12.15
CA ASP A 46 -11.58 0.28 12.16
C ASP A 46 -10.20 -0.19 11.65
N VAL A 47 -9.69 0.48 10.60
CA VAL A 47 -8.50 0.02 9.88
C VAL A 47 -7.39 1.07 9.97
N VAL A 48 -6.19 0.61 10.35
CA VAL A 48 -4.96 1.41 10.30
C VAL A 48 -3.96 0.74 9.37
N VAL A 49 -3.53 1.43 8.32
CA VAL A 49 -2.54 0.95 7.36
C VAL A 49 -1.18 1.58 7.66
N TYR A 50 -0.18 0.74 7.91
CA TYR A 50 1.22 1.12 8.07
C TYR A 50 1.97 0.91 6.76
N GLU A 51 2.78 1.88 6.38
CA GLU A 51 3.61 1.81 5.17
C GLU A 51 4.95 2.46 5.44
N ARG A 52 6.03 1.80 5.00
CA ARG A 52 7.40 2.29 5.16
C ARG A 52 7.73 3.43 4.20
N GLN A 53 7.06 3.47 3.04
CA GLN A 53 7.20 4.55 2.07
C GLN A 53 6.33 5.77 2.44
N ARG A 54 6.63 6.93 1.83
CA ARG A 54 5.84 8.17 2.04
C ARG A 54 4.55 8.23 1.22
N GLU A 55 4.36 7.31 0.28
CA GLU A 55 3.18 7.22 -0.57
C GLU A 55 2.63 5.79 -0.61
N ILE A 56 1.32 5.67 -0.82
CA ILE A 56 0.64 4.39 -0.96
C ILE A 56 0.77 3.84 -2.38
N GLY A 57 0.45 2.57 -2.58
CA GLY A 57 0.37 1.88 -3.88
C GLY A 57 1.49 0.88 -4.13
N GLY A 58 2.54 0.84 -3.29
CA GLY A 58 3.66 -0.10 -3.41
C GLY A 58 4.31 -0.02 -4.80
N LEU A 59 4.50 -1.16 -5.47
CA LEU A 59 5.09 -1.21 -6.81
C LEU A 59 4.27 -0.46 -7.87
N LEU A 60 2.97 -0.23 -7.67
CA LEU A 60 2.18 0.59 -8.59
C LEU A 60 2.65 2.05 -8.62
N THR A 61 3.22 2.52 -7.51
CA THR A 61 3.70 3.90 -7.34
C THR A 61 5.20 4.03 -7.60
N PHE A 62 5.99 3.02 -7.18
CA PHE A 62 7.46 3.09 -7.21
C PHE A 62 8.11 2.20 -8.29
N GLY A 63 7.38 1.25 -8.88
CA GLY A 63 7.92 0.32 -9.87
C GLY A 63 7.44 0.58 -11.30
N ILE A 64 6.26 1.17 -11.46
CA ILE A 64 5.68 1.46 -12.78
C ILE A 64 6.04 2.90 -13.18
N PRO A 65 6.70 3.11 -14.33
CA PRO A 65 6.98 4.45 -14.83
C PRO A 65 5.72 5.28 -15.01
N SER A 66 5.83 6.59 -14.77
CA SER A 66 4.74 7.57 -14.81
C SER A 66 3.97 7.63 -16.13
N PHE A 67 4.59 7.22 -17.25
CA PHE A 67 3.93 7.18 -18.56
C PHE A 67 2.92 6.03 -18.73
N LYS A 68 2.92 5.03 -17.84
CA LYS A 68 1.93 3.93 -17.82
C LYS A 68 0.82 4.13 -16.79
N LEU A 69 1.10 4.87 -15.72
CA LEU A 69 0.13 5.11 -14.64
C LEU A 69 0.34 6.52 -14.09
N GLU A 70 -0.67 7.38 -14.22
CA GLU A 70 -0.59 8.73 -13.67
C GLU A 70 -0.53 8.67 -12.15
N LYS A 71 0.52 9.26 -11.55
CA LYS A 71 0.74 9.33 -10.09
C LYS A 71 -0.48 9.90 -9.34
N ASN A 72 -1.24 10.78 -10.00
CA ASN A 72 -2.48 11.38 -9.50
C ASN A 72 -3.56 10.35 -9.10
N VAL A 73 -3.58 9.17 -9.73
CA VAL A 73 -4.57 8.13 -9.42
C VAL A 73 -4.38 7.60 -8.00
N MET A 74 -3.14 7.41 -7.56
CA MET A 74 -2.86 6.89 -6.22
C MET A 74 -3.11 7.93 -5.13
N SER A 75 -2.75 9.20 -5.36
CA SER A 75 -3.05 10.28 -4.43
C SER A 75 -4.56 10.48 -4.25
N ARG A 76 -5.35 10.43 -5.32
CA ARG A 76 -6.82 10.48 -5.23
C ARG A 76 -7.40 9.27 -4.52
N ARG A 77 -6.83 8.07 -4.75
CA ARG A 77 -7.27 6.85 -4.07
C ARG A 77 -7.00 6.90 -2.57
N ARG A 78 -5.86 7.48 -2.17
CA ARG A 78 -5.52 7.75 -0.77
C ARG A 78 -6.56 8.65 -0.13
N GLU A 79 -6.87 9.77 -0.77
CA GLU A 79 -7.88 10.72 -0.28
C GLU A 79 -9.24 10.04 -0.09
N MET A 80 -9.70 9.28 -1.07
CA MET A 80 -10.95 8.52 -0.97
C MET A 80 -10.95 7.52 0.18
N PHE A 81 -9.86 6.77 0.38
CA PHE A 81 -9.76 5.82 1.49
C PHE A 81 -9.70 6.52 2.86
N SER A 82 -9.01 7.65 2.95
CA SER A 82 -9.02 8.49 4.15
C SER A 82 -10.42 9.03 4.45
N GLU A 83 -11.17 9.48 3.43
CA GLU A 83 -12.56 9.91 3.57
C GLU A 83 -13.49 8.77 4.02
N MET A 84 -13.17 7.52 3.66
CA MET A 84 -13.86 6.33 4.15
C MET A 84 -13.51 5.98 5.61
N GLY A 85 -12.54 6.66 6.22
CA GLY A 85 -12.12 6.45 7.61
C GLY A 85 -10.96 5.47 7.79
N ILE A 86 -10.25 5.10 6.72
CA ILE A 86 -9.00 4.35 6.83
C ILE A 86 -7.89 5.30 7.29
N GLU A 87 -7.19 4.96 8.37
CA GLU A 87 -6.03 5.72 8.84
C GLU A 87 -4.75 5.24 8.14
N PHE A 88 -3.94 6.16 7.61
CA PHE A 88 -2.67 5.85 6.98
C PHE A 88 -1.49 6.40 7.81
N LYS A 89 -0.63 5.49 8.28
CA LYS A 89 0.64 5.80 8.95
C LYS A 89 1.79 5.49 8.01
N LEU A 90 2.23 6.52 7.29
CA LEU A 90 3.27 6.43 6.27
C LEU A 90 4.65 6.77 6.84
N GLY A 91 5.71 6.27 6.21
CA GLY A 91 7.08 6.43 6.68
C GLY A 91 7.41 5.61 7.94
N ILE A 92 6.62 4.58 8.24
CA ILE A 92 6.81 3.72 9.43
C ILE A 92 7.12 2.28 8.97
N GLU A 93 8.27 1.77 9.36
CA GLU A 93 8.71 0.40 9.07
C GLU A 93 8.45 -0.53 10.27
N ILE A 94 7.53 -1.47 10.08
CA ILE A 94 7.23 -2.50 11.08
C ILE A 94 8.40 -3.49 11.17
N GLY A 95 8.86 -3.74 12.40
CA GLY A 95 10.08 -4.48 12.72
C GLY A 95 11.29 -3.57 13.00
N LYS A 96 11.21 -2.28 12.68
CA LYS A 96 12.27 -1.30 12.94
C LYS A 96 11.80 -0.15 13.82
N ASP A 97 10.73 0.54 13.43
CA ASP A 97 10.17 1.69 14.16
C ASP A 97 9.12 1.24 15.17
N ILE A 98 8.34 0.21 14.84
CA ILE A 98 7.32 -0.40 15.70
C ILE A 98 7.47 -1.92 15.61
N SER A 99 7.42 -2.63 16.73
CA SER A 99 7.51 -4.10 16.71
C SER A 99 6.20 -4.74 16.22
N LEU A 100 6.29 -5.94 15.65
CA LEU A 100 5.09 -6.70 15.31
C LEU A 100 4.30 -7.10 16.56
N ASP A 101 4.98 -7.37 17.67
CA ASP A 101 4.36 -7.74 18.94
C ASP A 101 3.50 -6.59 19.49
N ASP A 102 3.95 -5.34 19.37
CA ASP A 102 3.17 -4.17 19.75
C ASP A 102 1.87 -4.06 18.94
N LEU A 103 1.91 -4.38 17.65
CA LEU A 103 0.73 -4.40 16.79
C LEU A 103 -0.22 -5.53 17.20
N VAL A 104 0.29 -6.72 17.47
CA VAL A 104 -0.55 -7.84 17.92
C VAL A 104 -1.19 -7.56 19.28
N ALA A 105 -0.52 -6.82 20.16
CA ALA A 105 -1.05 -6.43 21.45
C ALA A 105 -2.13 -5.32 21.37
N GLN A 106 -2.02 -4.42 20.39
CA GLN A 106 -2.89 -3.23 20.26
C GLN A 106 -4.10 -3.41 19.35
N TYR A 107 -4.12 -4.45 18.51
CA TYR A 107 -5.14 -4.65 17.47
C TYR A 107 -5.75 -6.06 17.59
N ASP A 108 -7.02 -6.19 17.20
CA ASP A 108 -7.71 -7.50 17.20
C ASP A 108 -7.12 -8.46 16.15
N ALA A 109 -6.58 -7.92 15.06
CA ALA A 109 -5.88 -8.69 14.04
C ALA A 109 -4.84 -7.83 13.31
N VAL A 110 -3.87 -8.51 12.70
CA VAL A 110 -2.83 -7.90 11.85
C VAL A 110 -2.79 -8.60 10.50
N PHE A 111 -2.88 -7.84 9.41
CA PHE A 111 -2.69 -8.32 8.05
C PHE A 111 -1.31 -7.92 7.52
N LEU A 112 -0.54 -8.88 7.03
CA LEU A 112 0.78 -8.64 6.46
C LEU A 112 0.72 -8.65 4.92
N GLY A 113 0.80 -7.47 4.32
CA GLY A 113 0.79 -7.21 2.89
C GLY A 113 2.09 -6.59 2.37
N VAL A 114 3.23 -6.91 2.99
CA VAL A 114 4.54 -6.29 2.72
C VAL A 114 5.11 -6.60 1.32
N GLY A 115 4.57 -7.62 0.64
CA GLY A 115 5.07 -8.07 -0.66
C GLY A 115 6.49 -8.63 -0.60
N THR A 116 7.14 -8.77 -1.76
CA THR A 116 8.50 -9.28 -1.89
C THR A 116 9.44 -8.16 -2.34
N TYR A 117 10.23 -7.62 -1.42
CA TYR A 117 11.23 -6.60 -1.72
C TYR A 117 12.64 -7.15 -1.98
N GLN A 118 12.87 -8.44 -1.75
CA GLN A 118 14.13 -9.09 -2.12
C GLN A 118 14.01 -9.64 -3.53
N GLY A 119 14.79 -9.08 -4.45
CA GLY A 119 14.97 -9.67 -5.78
C GLY A 119 15.63 -11.04 -5.65
N MET A 120 15.17 -12.01 -6.44
CA MET A 120 15.85 -13.29 -6.55
C MET A 120 17.25 -13.08 -7.12
N LYS A 121 18.26 -13.65 -6.47
CA LYS A 121 19.62 -13.70 -7.01
C LYS A 121 19.73 -14.90 -7.93
N ALA A 122 20.31 -14.70 -9.11
CA ALA A 122 20.60 -15.76 -10.06
C ALA A 122 21.79 -16.62 -9.60
N ASN A 123 22.63 -16.11 -8.68
CA ASN A 123 23.84 -16.77 -8.17
C ASN A 123 24.75 -17.28 -9.30
N ILE A 124 24.87 -16.49 -10.36
CA ILE A 124 25.69 -16.81 -11.53
C ILE A 124 27.04 -16.07 -11.46
N PRO A 125 28.09 -16.60 -12.12
CA PRO A 125 29.35 -15.88 -12.26
C PRO A 125 29.11 -14.48 -12.87
N ASN A 126 29.82 -13.46 -12.36
CA ASN A 126 29.73 -12.06 -12.79
C ASN A 126 28.41 -11.33 -12.48
N GLU A 127 27.56 -11.83 -11.58
CA GLU A 127 26.31 -11.15 -11.17
C GLU A 127 26.54 -9.77 -10.51
N GLN A 128 27.75 -9.49 -10.00
CA GLN A 128 28.15 -8.18 -9.45
C GLN A 128 29.09 -7.38 -10.36
N ALA A 129 29.20 -7.74 -11.63
CA ALA A 129 30.03 -7.00 -12.58
C ALA A 129 29.49 -5.57 -12.81
N GLN A 130 30.40 -4.65 -13.13
CA GLN A 130 30.05 -3.27 -13.45
C GLN A 130 29.08 -3.23 -14.65
N GLY A 131 27.94 -2.55 -14.49
CA GLY A 131 26.87 -2.47 -15.50
C GLY A 131 25.73 -3.48 -15.32
N VAL A 132 25.86 -4.43 -14.40
CA VAL A 132 24.77 -5.35 -14.01
C VAL A 132 24.04 -4.77 -12.80
N TYR A 133 22.75 -4.46 -12.96
CA TYR A 133 21.92 -3.88 -11.91
C TYR A 133 20.74 -4.80 -11.58
N SER A 134 20.41 -4.91 -10.30
CA SER A 134 19.18 -5.58 -9.90
C SER A 134 17.97 -4.75 -10.34
N ALA A 135 16.96 -5.45 -10.87
CA ALA A 135 15.80 -4.81 -11.49
C ALA A 135 15.05 -3.88 -10.52
N LEU A 136 14.87 -4.30 -9.25
CA LEU A 136 14.13 -3.51 -8.27
C LEU A 136 14.81 -2.18 -7.93
N PRO A 137 16.10 -2.13 -7.52
CA PRO A 137 16.82 -0.86 -7.34
C PRO A 137 16.84 0.02 -8.60
N PHE A 138 17.04 -0.58 -9.77
CA PHE A 138 17.10 0.17 -11.04
C PHE A 138 15.76 0.84 -11.37
N LEU A 139 14.64 0.11 -11.27
CA LEU A 139 13.31 0.64 -11.55
C LEU A 139 12.88 1.71 -10.52
N ILE A 140 13.16 1.48 -9.25
CA ILE A 140 12.86 2.47 -8.19
C ILE A 140 13.69 3.74 -8.40
N GLY A 141 14.99 3.63 -8.69
CA GLY A 141 15.84 4.78 -8.97
C GLY A 141 15.37 5.61 -10.17
N ASN A 142 14.91 4.94 -11.24
CA ASN A 142 14.42 5.62 -12.44
C ASN A 142 13.03 6.27 -12.31
N THR A 143 12.29 6.03 -11.22
CA THR A 143 10.96 6.65 -11.00
C THR A 143 10.99 7.85 -10.06
N GLN A 144 12.15 8.12 -9.43
CA GLN A 144 12.39 9.22 -8.49
C GLN A 144 13.02 10.46 -9.15
N HIS A 145 13.26 10.43 -10.47
CA HIS A 145 13.64 11.60 -11.27
C HIS A 145 12.43 12.23 -11.97
#